data_AF-L8J8L7-F1
#
_entry.id   AF-L8J8L7-F1
#
_cell.length_a   1.000
_cell.length_b   1.000
_cell.length_c   1.000
_cell.angle_alpha   90.00
_cell.angle_beta   90.00
_cell.angle_gamma   90.00
#
_symmetry.space_group_name_H-M   'P 1'
#
loop_
_entity.id
_entity.type
_entity.pdbx_description
1 polymer ?
#
loop_
_entity_poly.entity_id
_entity_poly.type
_entity_poly.pdbx_seq_one_letter_code
_entity_poly.pdbx_strand_id
1 'polypeptide(L)'
;MALIYVVCFDIEDDKLRRQVGDELLGYGERVQYSVFEIKLSNSSTLKKLKAELKALAEHYEGSVDIRFYYLNEITLEKSTTLDNKPVARFPSAIIL
;
A
#
# COMPACT_ATOMS: atom_id res chain seq x y z
N MET A 1 -12.50 -3.56 -12.14
CA MET A 1 -12.35 -2.22 -11.56
C MET A 1 -11.04 -2.20 -10.80
N ALA A 2 -10.28 -1.11 -10.91
CA ALA A 2 -9.07 -0.95 -10.12
C ALA A 2 -9.42 -0.88 -8.63
N LEU A 3 -8.57 -1.45 -7.78
CA LEU A 3 -8.72 -1.41 -6.33
C LEU A 3 -7.69 -0.45 -5.76
N ILE A 4 -8.13 0.49 -4.93
CA ILE A 4 -7.25 1.47 -4.29
C ILE A 4 -7.19 1.15 -2.80
N TYR A 5 -5.97 1.15 -2.25
CA TYR A 5 -5.74 0.92 -0.84
C TYR A 5 -4.75 1.93 -0.27
N VAL A 6 -5.01 2.36 0.96
CA VAL A 6 -3.95 2.85 1.85
C VAL A 6 -3.40 1.62 2.57
N VAL A 7 -2.09 1.43 2.49
CA VAL A 7 -1.39 0.37 3.21
C VAL A 7 -0.49 1.02 4.24
N CYS A 8 -0.64 0.62 5.50
CA CYS A 8 0.28 1.03 6.54
C CYS A 8 0.83 -0.18 7.28
N PHE A 9 2.00 -0.01 7.88
CA PHE A 9 2.62 -1.08 8.64
C PHE A 9 3.33 -0.59 9.88
N ASP A 10 3.48 -1.50 10.83
CA ASP A 10 4.32 -1.37 12.01
C ASP A 10 5.29 -2.57 12.03
N ILE A 11 6.56 -2.28 11.79
CA ILE A 11 7.64 -3.28 11.60
C ILE A 11 8.92 -2.71 12.22
N GLU A 12 9.39 -3.37 13.27
CA GLU A 12 10.60 -2.97 14.00
C GLU A 12 11.88 -3.21 13.18
N ASP A 13 11.99 -4.36 12.50
CA ASP A 13 13.18 -4.72 11.75
C ASP A 13 13.36 -3.88 10.49
N ASP A 14 14.50 -3.19 10.42
CA ASP A 14 14.86 -2.27 9.35
C ASP A 14 15.00 -2.94 7.99
N LYS A 15 15.39 -4.22 7.95
CA LYS A 15 15.58 -4.95 6.70
C LYS A 15 14.22 -5.36 6.14
N LEU A 16 13.37 -5.99 6.95
CA LEU A 16 12.00 -6.36 6.59
C LEU A 16 11.18 -5.14 6.22
N ARG A 17 11.28 -4.05 6.99
CA ARG A 17 10.60 -2.79 6.69
C ARG A 17 10.98 -2.24 5.31
N ARG A 18 12.26 -2.34 4.92
CA ARG A 18 12.72 -1.97 3.58
C ARG A 18 12.13 -2.87 2.51
N GLN A 19 12.19 -4.20 2.70
CA GLN A 19 11.65 -5.17 1.74
C GLN A 19 10.14 -5.00 1.52
N VAL A 20 9.37 -4.82 2.60
CA VAL A 20 7.93 -4.52 2.53
C VAL A 20 7.67 -3.21 1.80
N GLY A 21 8.46 -2.17 2.09
CA GLY A 21 8.37 -0.89 1.41
C GLY A 21 8.65 -1.00 -0.10
N ASP A 22 9.70 -1.72 -0.47
CA ASP A 22 10.09 -1.93 -1.87
C ASP A 22 9.01 -2.71 -2.65
N GLU A 23 8.41 -3.72 -2.03
CA GLU A 23 7.30 -4.47 -2.61
C GLU A 23 6.09 -3.55 -2.87
N LEU A 24 5.73 -2.68 -1.91
CA LEU A 24 4.59 -1.77 -2.05
C LEU A 24 4.83 -0.65 -3.08
N LEU A 25 6.09 -0.20 -3.27
CA LEU A 25 6.45 0.77 -4.32
C LEU A 25 6.17 0.24 -5.73
N GLY A 26 6.11 -1.07 -5.94
CA GLY A 26 5.72 -1.67 -7.22
C GLY A 26 4.27 -1.40 -7.62
N TYR A 27 3.42 -0.97 -6.68
CA TYR A 27 1.98 -0.82 -6.88
C TYR A 27 1.46 0.60 -6.61
N GLY A 28 2.32 1.55 -6.27
CA GLY A 28 1.92 2.92 -5.97
C GLY A 28 3.02 3.76 -5.35
N GLU A 29 2.65 4.65 -4.43
CA GLU A 29 3.54 5.67 -3.88
C GLU A 29 3.65 5.55 -2.36
N ARG A 30 4.86 5.86 -1.85
CA ARG A 30 5.11 6.00 -0.42
C ARG A 30 4.80 7.43 0.01
N VAL A 31 3.74 7.61 0.80
CA VAL A 31 3.26 8.93 1.23
C VAL A 31 3.73 9.32 2.63
N GLN A 32 4.07 8.35 3.48
CA GLN A 32 4.78 8.54 4.76
C GLN A 32 5.76 7.40 5.00
N TYR A 33 6.54 7.49 6.08
CA TYR A 33 7.56 6.48 6.41
C TYR A 33 7.03 5.05 6.39
N SER A 34 5.85 4.81 6.96
CA SER A 34 5.20 3.49 6.97
C SER A 34 3.80 3.51 6.37
N VAL A 35 3.52 4.43 5.44
CA VAL A 35 2.21 4.57 4.78
C VAL A 35 2.39 4.71 3.28
N PHE A 36 1.62 3.90 2.54
CA PHE A 36 1.63 3.77 1.10
C PHE A 36 0.23 3.90 0.56
N GLU A 37 0.13 4.42 -0.65
CA GLU A 37 -1.11 4.43 -1.41
C GLU A 37 -0.89 3.66 -2.68
N ILE A 38 -1.66 2.58 -2.87
CA ILE A 38 -1.48 1.64 -3.97
C ILE A 38 -2.74 1.53 -4.81
N LYS A 39 -2.55 1.26 -6.11
CA LYS A 39 -3.61 0.96 -7.06
C LYS A 39 -3.33 -0.37 -7.74
N LEU A 40 -4.25 -1.30 -7.58
CA LEU A 40 -4.17 -2.65 -8.10
C LEU A 40 -5.15 -2.82 -9.26
N SER A 41 -4.77 -3.58 -10.27
CA SER A 41 -5.62 -3.81 -11.45
C SER A 41 -6.85 -4.68 -11.14
N ASN A 42 -6.72 -5.62 -10.20
CA ASN A 42 -7.74 -6.61 -9.86
C ASN A 42 -7.44 -7.33 -8.51
N SER A 43 -8.35 -8.20 -8.10
CA SER A 43 -8.26 -8.99 -6.87
C SER A 43 -7.16 -10.07 -6.89
N SER A 44 -6.78 -10.60 -8.07
CA SER A 44 -5.68 -11.55 -8.17
C SER A 44 -4.34 -10.90 -7.87
N THR A 45 -4.14 -9.66 -8.32
CA THR A 45 -2.95 -8.85 -7.98
C THR A 45 -2.88 -8.57 -6.47
N LEU A 46 -4.02 -8.24 -5.83
CA LEU A 46 -4.09 -8.11 -4.38
C LEU A 46 -3.70 -9.40 -3.64
N LYS A 47 -4.20 -10.55 -4.12
CA LYS A 47 -3.89 -11.85 -3.53
C LYS A 47 -2.40 -12.17 -3.64
N LYS A 48 -1.79 -11.87 -4.80
CA LYS A 48 -0.36 -12.04 -5.04
C LYS A 48 0.48 -11.18 -4.08
N LEU A 49 0.21 -9.87 -4.04
CA LEU A 49 0.89 -8.94 -3.13
C LEU A 49 0.80 -9.41 -1.67
N LYS A 50 -0.38 -9.81 -1.19
CA LYS A 50 -0.54 -10.31 0.18
C LYS A 50 0.26 -11.59 0.45
N ALA A 51 0.41 -12.47 -0.54
CA ALA A 51 1.23 -13.66 -0.42
C ALA A 51 2.73 -13.32 -0.33
N GLU A 52 3.19 -12.38 -1.17
CA GLU A 52 4.59 -11.90 -1.16
C GLU A 52 4.94 -11.24 0.17
N LEU A 53 4.09 -10.34 0.68
CA LEU A 53 4.27 -9.72 1.99
C LEU A 53 4.28 -10.74 3.15
N LYS A 54 3.44 -11.78 3.06
CA LYS A 54 3.42 -12.85 4.06
C LYS A 54 4.70 -13.68 4.02
N ALA A 55 5.21 -13.99 2.83
CA ALA A 55 6.47 -14.71 2.66
C ALA A 55 7.67 -13.90 3.21
N LEU A 56 7.68 -12.58 3.02
CA LEU A 56 8.70 -11.71 3.62
C LEU A 56 8.68 -11.77 5.15
N ALA A 57 7.49 -11.85 5.75
CA ALA A 57 7.32 -11.89 7.20
C ALA A 57 7.51 -13.28 7.83
N GLU A 58 7.52 -14.36 7.04
CA GLU A 58 7.46 -15.75 7.54
C GLU A 58 8.64 -16.14 8.45
N HIS A 59 9.81 -15.55 8.22
CA HIS A 59 11.03 -15.86 8.97
C HIS A 59 11.41 -14.79 10.01
N TYR A 60 10.51 -13.85 10.29
CA TYR A 60 10.75 -12.81 11.27
C TYR A 60 10.04 -13.11 12.59
N GLU A 61 10.81 -13.16 13.67
CA GLU A 61 10.30 -13.52 15.01
C GLU A 61 9.65 -12.34 15.77
N GLY A 62 9.81 -11.11 15.27
CA GLY A 62 9.25 -9.91 15.89
C GLY A 62 7.84 -9.56 15.42
N SER A 63 7.31 -8.44 15.92
CA SER A 63 5.98 -7.95 15.55
C SER A 63 5.96 -7.41 14.12
N VAL A 64 4.97 -7.85 13.34
CA VAL A 64 4.68 -7.36 11.98
C VAL A 64 3.18 -7.15 11.89
N ASP A 65 2.76 -5.90 11.79
CA ASP A 65 1.38 -5.53 11.51
C ASP A 65 1.32 -4.79 10.17
N ILE A 66 0.59 -5.33 9.20
CA ILE A 66 0.39 -4.71 7.89
C ILE A 66 -1.11 -4.63 7.64
N ARG A 67 -1.62 -3.42 7.43
CA ARG A 67 -3.06 -3.14 7.30
C ARG A 67 -3.36 -2.56 5.93
N PHE A 68 -4.49 -3.00 5.37
CA PHE A 68 -5.02 -2.54 4.09
C PHE A 68 -6.37 -1.86 4.32
N TYR A 69 -6.45 -0.57 3.99
CA TYR A 69 -7.69 0.20 4.05
C TYR A 69 -8.17 0.46 2.63
N TYR A 70 -9.30 -0.13 2.26
CA TYR A 70 -9.87 0.06 0.94
C TYR A 70 -10.41 1.48 0.78
N LEU A 71 -10.04 2.13 -0.32
CA LEU A 71 -10.62 3.40 -0.73
C LEU A 71 -11.44 3.20 -2.01
N ASN A 72 -12.72 3.54 -1.95
CA ASN A 72 -13.53 3.83 -3.13
C ASN A 72 -13.39 5.32 -3.52
N GLU A 73 -14.01 5.69 -4.65
CA GLU A 73 -13.98 7.06 -5.17
C GLU A 73 -14.43 8.09 -4.13
N ILE A 74 -15.54 7.83 -3.44
CA ILE A 74 -16.09 8.73 -2.41
C ILE A 74 -15.13 8.90 -1.22
N THR A 75 -14.56 7.81 -0.73
CA THR A 75 -13.63 7.87 0.40
C THR A 75 -12.30 8.51 0.02
N LEU A 76 -11.86 8.32 -1.23
CA LEU A 76 -10.64 8.93 -1.74
C LEU A 76 -10.80 10.45 -1.86
N GLU A 77 -11.92 10.92 -2.42
CA GLU A 77 -12.23 12.35 -2.51
C GLU A 77 -12.30 13.04 -1.14
N LYS A 78 -12.75 12.31 -0.11
CA LYS A 78 -12.81 12.81 1.28
C LYS A 78 -11.49 12.70 2.04
N SER A 79 -10.49 12.02 1.48
CA SER A 79 -9.21 11.83 2.14
C SER A 79 -8.26 12.96 1.75
N THR A 80 -7.80 13.71 2.75
CA THR A 80 -6.94 14.87 2.55
C THR A 80 -5.75 14.87 3.50
N THR A 81 -4.67 15.55 3.11
CA THR A 81 -3.61 15.91 4.05
C THR A 81 -4.11 16.97 5.04
N LEU A 82 -3.29 17.30 6.04
CA LEU A 82 -3.57 18.38 7.00
C LEU A 82 -3.83 19.73 6.29
N ASP A 83 -3.18 19.97 5.15
CA ASP A 83 -3.33 21.19 4.34
C ASP A 83 -4.49 21.10 3.32
N ASN A 84 -5.41 20.13 3.49
CA ASN A 84 -6.52 19.86 2.57
C ASN A 84 -6.08 19.50 1.13
N LYS A 85 -4.85 18.99 0.94
CA LYS A 85 -4.42 18.48 -0.37
C LYS A 85 -4.96 17.06 -0.58
N PRO A 86 -5.37 16.67 -1.81
CA PRO A 86 -5.77 15.29 -2.10
C PRO A 86 -4.63 14.30 -1.82
N VAL A 87 -4.93 13.14 -1.24
CA VAL A 87 -3.89 12.19 -0.78
C VAL A 87 -3.36 11.27 -1.90
N ALA A 88 -4.21 10.82 -2.84
CA ALA A 88 -3.77 10.00 -3.99
C ALA A 88 -4.07 10.64 -5.35
N ARG A 89 -3.14 10.51 -6.31
CA ARG A 89 -3.37 10.86 -7.72
C ARG A 89 -2.90 9.73 -8.64
N PHE A 90 -3.69 8.68 -8.74
CA PHE A 90 -3.43 7.65 -9.73
C PHE A 90 -3.94 8.12 -11.10
N PRO A 91 -3.11 8.09 -12.17
CA PRO A 91 -3.60 8.38 -13.51
C PRO A 91 -4.74 7.43 -13.87
N SER A 92 -5.78 7.97 -14.50
CA SER A 92 -6.98 7.22 -14.92
C SER A 92 -6.66 6.21 -16.03
N ALA A 93 -5.56 6.42 -16.77
CA ALA A 93 -5.05 5.52 -17.78
C ALA A 93 -3.52 5.40 -17.64
N ILE A 94 -3.04 4.16 -17.63
CA ILE A 94 -1.64 3.85 -17.96
C ILE A 94 -1.66 3.56 -19.45
N ILE A 95 -1.12 4.46 -20.28
CA ILE A 95 -0.89 4.17 -21.69
C ILE A 95 0.39 3.32 -21.72
N LEU A 96 0.24 2.03 -22.02
CA LEU A 96 1.35 1.13 -22.31
C LEU A 96 1.71 1.19 -23.79
#